data_AF-A0AAJ5X3K9-F1
#
_entry.id   AF-A0AAJ5X3K9-F1
#
_cell.length_a   1.000
_cell.length_b   1.000
_cell.length_c   1.000
_cell.angle_alpha   90.00
_cell.angle_beta   90.00
_cell.angle_gamma   90.00
#
_symmetry.space_group_name_H-M   'P 1'
#
loop_
_entity.id
_entity.type
_entity.pdbx_description
1 polymer ?
#
loop_
_entity_poly.entity_id
_entity_poly.type
_entity_poly.pdbx_seq_one_letter_code
_entity_poly.pdbx_strand_id
1 'polypeptide(L)'
;MNRDARLWATRWALAAAATAFAASASVGVAQGGRDGRGLRPAADPGVVVATEIAFARLAKEKGQWTAFAKFAAPDAVMFVPEPVRAQKWLKRQRNPVRSVTWEPYQLWTSCDGTIAVTRGPWTGADGSVGYFTTIWQRQKDDTYRWVLDQGDTLAKPLTPPDLVQADVADCPARKLGAFGGPPRDDRRGKFAPAPVAADGLSGTSSDGSLSWSAAVAPDKSRELHVSLKRGEAMKEVLASSVAAPR
;
A
#
# COMPACT_ATOMS: atom_id res chain seq x y z
N MET A 1 -59.51 18.90 45.21
CA MET A 1 -60.56 17.94 44.81
C MET A 1 -59.92 16.56 44.78
N ASN A 2 -60.42 15.65 45.61
CA ASN A 2 -60.18 14.20 45.82
C ASN A 2 -59.00 13.50 45.11
N ARG A 3 -58.08 12.83 45.80
CA ARG A 3 -58.16 11.68 46.75
C ARG A 3 -58.40 10.31 46.08
N ASP A 4 -57.58 9.37 46.58
CA ASP A 4 -57.75 7.91 46.69
C ASP A 4 -57.32 7.01 45.51
N ALA A 5 -56.73 5.82 45.66
CA ALA A 5 -55.83 5.16 46.61
C ALA A 5 -55.95 3.62 46.38
N ARG A 6 -54.98 2.87 46.92
CA ARG A 6 -55.00 1.41 47.26
C ARG A 6 -54.76 0.46 46.07
N LEU A 7 -53.58 -0.15 45.94
CA LEU A 7 -53.03 -1.28 46.74
C LEU A 7 -54.00 -2.46 46.84
N TRP A 8 -53.67 -3.57 46.18
CA TRP A 8 -53.94 -4.92 46.69
C TRP A 8 -52.70 -5.80 46.54
N ALA A 9 -52.20 -6.22 47.69
CA ALA A 9 -51.27 -7.30 47.86
C ALA A 9 -52.06 -8.60 48.06
N THR A 10 -51.60 -9.69 47.46
CA THR A 10 -51.98 -11.03 47.93
C THR A 10 -50.76 -11.93 47.91
N ARG A 11 -50.35 -12.33 49.10
CA ARG A 11 -49.31 -13.32 49.39
C ARG A 11 -49.94 -14.71 49.24
N TRP A 12 -49.24 -15.64 48.60
CA TRP A 12 -49.39 -17.07 48.85
C TRP A 12 -48.00 -17.70 48.99
N ALA A 13 -47.87 -18.54 50.01
CA ALA A 13 -46.65 -19.08 50.54
C ALA A 13 -46.35 -20.49 50.01
N LEU A 14 -45.05 -20.77 49.89
CA LEU A 14 -44.31 -22.01 50.18
C LEU A 14 -44.81 -23.37 49.66
N ALA A 15 -43.96 -24.02 48.86
CA ALA A 15 -43.68 -25.45 49.02
C ALA A 15 -42.24 -25.75 48.58
N ALA A 16 -41.47 -26.38 49.48
CA ALA A 16 -40.11 -26.86 49.26
C ALA A 16 -40.12 -28.23 48.59
N ALA A 17 -39.15 -28.50 47.71
CA ALA A 17 -38.70 -29.85 47.39
C ALA A 17 -37.22 -29.83 47.01
N ALA A 18 -36.43 -30.58 47.78
CA ALA A 18 -35.01 -30.79 47.57
C ALA A 18 -34.77 -31.88 46.52
N THR A 19 -33.83 -31.66 45.61
CA THR A 19 -33.12 -32.72 44.89
C THR A 19 -31.66 -32.32 44.74
N ALA A 20 -30.79 -33.25 45.12
CA ALA A 20 -29.34 -33.13 45.13
C ALA A 20 -28.72 -33.64 43.81
N PHE A 21 -27.43 -33.32 43.65
CA PHE A 21 -26.43 -33.94 42.76
C PHE A 21 -26.46 -33.62 41.25
N ALA A 22 -25.52 -32.76 40.83
CA ALA A 22 -24.40 -33.18 39.97
C ALA A 22 -23.32 -32.09 39.96
N ALA A 23 -22.16 -32.39 40.53
CA ALA A 23 -20.96 -31.59 40.36
C ALA A 23 -20.48 -31.73 38.90
N SER A 24 -20.78 -30.74 38.07
CA SER A 24 -20.14 -30.61 36.76
C SER A 24 -18.71 -30.14 37.00
N ALA A 25 -17.76 -31.08 36.95
CA ALA A 25 -16.36 -30.74 36.70
C ALA A 25 -16.31 -30.05 35.34
N SER A 26 -16.29 -28.72 35.33
CA SER A 26 -15.90 -27.95 34.17
C SER A 26 -14.45 -28.33 33.89
N VAL A 27 -14.27 -29.21 32.90
CA VAL A 27 -13.00 -29.40 32.22
C VAL A 27 -12.60 -28.00 31.76
N GLY A 28 -11.67 -27.40 32.49
CA GLY A 28 -10.98 -26.21 32.04
C GLY A 28 -10.32 -26.59 30.73
N VAL A 29 -10.95 -26.20 29.62
CA VAL A 29 -10.26 -26.17 28.34
C VAL A 29 -9.11 -25.22 28.57
N ALA A 30 -7.93 -25.81 28.79
CA ALA A 30 -6.68 -25.09 28.75
C ALA A 30 -6.72 -24.31 27.44
N GLN A 31 -6.87 -22.99 27.55
CA GLN A 31 -6.64 -22.09 26.44
C GLN A 31 -5.16 -22.26 26.12
N GLY A 32 -4.85 -23.26 25.29
CA GLY A 32 -3.57 -23.34 24.60
C GLY A 32 -3.42 -22.02 23.91
N GLY A 33 -2.50 -21.20 24.42
CA GLY A 33 -2.15 -19.92 23.84
C GLY A 33 -1.88 -20.18 22.37
N ARG A 34 -2.80 -19.73 21.52
CA ARG A 34 -2.51 -19.55 20.11
C ARG A 34 -1.44 -18.47 20.11
N ASP A 35 -0.19 -18.91 20.06
CA ASP A 35 0.94 -18.07 19.69
C ASP A 35 0.54 -17.34 18.42
N GLY A 36 0.09 -16.09 18.58
CA GLY A 36 -0.24 -15.16 17.51
C GLY A 36 1.01 -14.68 16.79
N ARG A 37 1.93 -15.60 16.49
CA ARG A 37 3.02 -15.41 15.53
C ARG A 37 2.43 -15.60 14.14
N GLY A 38 1.48 -14.75 13.79
CA GLY A 38 1.10 -14.55 12.41
C GLY A 38 2.35 -14.09 11.68
N LEU A 39 2.86 -14.94 10.78
CA LEU A 39 3.75 -14.52 9.72
C LEU A 39 3.02 -13.41 8.98
N ARG A 40 3.28 -12.15 9.32
CA ARG A 40 2.86 -11.05 8.47
C ARG A 40 3.61 -11.26 7.16
N PRO A 41 2.92 -11.39 6.01
CA PRO A 41 3.59 -11.24 4.73
C PRO A 41 4.40 -9.95 4.80
N ALA A 42 5.71 -10.01 4.60
CA ALA A 42 6.52 -8.81 4.66
C ALA A 42 6.08 -7.85 3.53
N ALA A 43 5.68 -8.40 2.37
CA ALA A 43 4.90 -7.76 1.32
C ALA A 43 3.39 -7.99 1.46
N ASP A 44 2.59 -6.92 1.40
CA ASP A 44 1.13 -6.99 1.26
C ASP A 44 0.68 -6.25 -0.01
N PRO A 45 0.54 -6.96 -1.14
CA PRO A 45 0.06 -6.37 -2.39
C PRO A 45 -1.31 -5.69 -2.26
N GLY A 46 -2.20 -6.23 -1.42
CA GLY A 46 -3.56 -5.71 -1.25
C GLY A 46 -3.58 -4.31 -0.67
N VAL A 47 -2.67 -4.03 0.28
CA VAL A 47 -2.51 -2.67 0.85
C VAL A 47 -2.05 -1.67 -0.20
N VAL A 48 -1.16 -2.06 -1.12
CA VAL A 48 -0.69 -1.17 -2.19
C VAL A 48 -1.80 -0.89 -3.20
N VAL A 49 -2.55 -1.91 -3.63
CA VAL A 49 -3.73 -1.74 -4.51
C VAL A 49 -4.76 -0.83 -3.85
N ALA A 50 -5.07 -1.04 -2.57
CA ALA A 50 -6.00 -0.20 -1.83
C ALA A 50 -5.51 1.25 -1.72
N THR A 51 -4.19 1.46 -1.56
CA THR A 51 -3.58 2.79 -1.51
C THR A 51 -3.70 3.50 -2.86
N GLU A 52 -3.42 2.83 -3.97
CA GLU A 52 -3.57 3.38 -5.33
C GLU A 52 -5.03 3.76 -5.60
N ILE A 53 -5.98 2.89 -5.25
CA ILE A 53 -7.41 3.18 -5.39
C ILE A 53 -7.83 4.37 -4.53
N ALA A 54 -7.33 4.46 -3.29
CA ALA A 54 -7.59 5.60 -2.42
C ALA A 54 -7.00 6.90 -2.98
N PHE A 55 -5.82 6.84 -3.60
CA PHE A 55 -5.19 7.96 -4.29
C PHE A 55 -6.04 8.43 -5.48
N ALA A 56 -6.45 7.50 -6.36
CA ALA A 56 -7.33 7.79 -7.50
C ALA A 56 -8.69 8.36 -7.07
N ARG A 57 -9.30 7.81 -6.03
CA ARG A 57 -10.58 8.31 -5.48
C ARG A 57 -10.44 9.71 -4.92
N LEU A 58 -9.40 9.97 -4.14
CA LEU A 58 -9.17 11.30 -3.58
C LEU A 58 -8.97 12.35 -4.67
N ALA A 59 -8.32 12.00 -5.78
CA ALA A 59 -8.17 12.91 -6.91
C ALA A 59 -9.51 13.29 -7.54
N LYS A 60 -10.45 12.34 -7.63
CA LYS A 60 -11.83 12.60 -8.09
C LYS A 60 -12.62 13.46 -7.10
N GLU A 61 -12.48 13.21 -5.80
CA GLU A 61 -13.29 13.84 -4.77
C GLU A 61 -12.79 15.22 -4.32
N LYS A 62 -11.46 15.42 -4.29
CA LYS A 62 -10.79 16.60 -3.69
C LYS A 62 -9.83 17.31 -4.65
N GLY A 63 -9.71 16.81 -5.88
CA GLY A 63 -8.86 17.36 -6.92
C GLY A 63 -7.50 16.67 -7.04
N GLN A 64 -7.01 16.61 -8.28
CA GLN A 64 -5.79 15.91 -8.67
C GLN A 64 -4.57 16.31 -7.85
N TRP A 65 -4.17 17.58 -7.86
CA TRP A 65 -2.96 18.04 -7.16
C TRP A 65 -3.08 17.95 -5.64
N THR A 66 -4.30 18.08 -5.10
CA THR A 66 -4.56 17.79 -3.68
C THR A 66 -4.18 16.33 -3.34
N ALA A 67 -4.61 15.39 -4.18
CA ALA A 67 -4.35 13.98 -3.97
C ALA A 67 -2.87 13.64 -4.16
N PHE A 68 -2.25 14.15 -5.23
CA PHE A 68 -0.82 13.97 -5.48
C PHE A 68 0.01 14.47 -4.28
N ALA A 69 -0.27 15.66 -3.75
CA ALA A 69 0.46 16.20 -2.61
C ALA A 69 0.27 15.39 -1.33
N LYS A 70 -0.91 14.80 -1.11
CA LYS A 70 -1.22 13.99 0.06
C LYS A 70 -0.48 12.65 0.08
N PHE A 71 -0.39 11.98 -1.07
CA PHE A 71 0.24 10.67 -1.19
C PHE A 71 1.73 10.72 -1.51
N ALA A 72 2.27 11.89 -1.86
CA ALA A 72 3.71 12.07 -2.09
C ALA A 72 4.54 11.90 -0.82
N ALA A 73 5.70 11.26 -0.95
CA ALA A 73 6.77 11.34 0.03
C ALA A 73 7.37 12.76 0.05
N PRO A 74 8.07 13.18 1.13
CA PRO A 74 8.63 14.54 1.24
C PRO A 74 9.58 14.93 0.10
N ASP A 75 10.35 13.97 -0.40
CA ASP A 75 11.39 14.10 -1.42
C ASP A 75 10.97 13.56 -2.79
N ALA A 76 9.71 13.18 -2.94
CA ALA A 76 9.19 12.54 -4.14
C ALA A 76 9.39 13.37 -5.41
N VAL A 77 9.59 12.66 -6.52
CA VAL A 77 9.82 13.24 -7.85
C VAL A 77 8.63 12.96 -8.77
N MET A 78 8.26 13.98 -9.53
CA MET A 78 7.38 13.85 -10.69
C MET A 78 7.93 14.70 -11.83
N PHE A 79 7.32 14.65 -13.01
CA PHE A 79 7.91 15.23 -14.23
C PHE A 79 6.97 16.24 -14.89
N VAL A 80 7.47 17.46 -15.14
CA VAL A 80 6.67 18.58 -15.68
C VAL A 80 7.46 19.57 -16.57
N PRO A 81 8.05 19.16 -17.71
CA PRO A 81 8.34 17.80 -18.17
C PRO A 81 9.65 17.24 -17.59
N GLU A 82 10.50 18.10 -17.03
CA GLU A 82 11.72 17.73 -16.31
C GLU A 82 11.40 17.27 -14.88
N PRO A 83 12.29 16.50 -14.23
CA PRO A 83 12.09 16.07 -12.85
C PRO A 83 12.01 17.27 -11.90
N VAL A 84 10.97 17.30 -11.07
CA VAL A 84 10.76 18.29 -10.02
C VAL A 84 10.49 17.62 -8.68
N ARG A 85 10.82 18.31 -7.60
CA ARG A 85 10.36 17.93 -6.26
C ARG A 85 8.86 18.16 -6.16
N ALA A 86 8.10 17.08 -6.11
CA ALA A 86 6.65 17.07 -6.15
C ALA A 86 6.05 18.01 -5.09
N GLN A 87 6.45 17.87 -3.83
CA GLN A 87 5.94 18.72 -2.74
C GLN A 87 6.17 20.21 -2.97
N LYS A 88 7.31 20.60 -3.55
CA LYS A 88 7.63 22.01 -3.84
C LYS A 88 6.80 22.54 -5.00
N TRP A 89 6.66 21.74 -6.06
CA TRP A 89 5.94 22.12 -7.27
C TRP A 89 4.42 22.17 -7.03
N LEU A 90 3.84 21.14 -6.40
CA LEU A 90 2.40 20.99 -6.15
C LEU A 90 1.81 22.07 -5.25
N LYS A 91 2.58 22.60 -4.28
CA LYS A 91 2.15 23.72 -3.42
C LYS A 91 1.73 24.97 -4.18
N ARG A 92 2.18 25.13 -5.42
CA ARG A 92 1.89 26.29 -6.28
C ARG A 92 0.78 26.03 -7.29
N GLN A 93 0.26 24.81 -7.36
CA GLN A 93 -0.70 24.41 -8.37
C GLN A 93 -2.13 24.53 -7.87
N ARG A 94 -3.02 24.94 -8.77
CA ARG A 94 -4.46 24.84 -8.58
C ARG A 94 -4.94 23.56 -9.24
N ASN A 95 -5.88 22.86 -8.60
CA ASN A 95 -6.46 21.66 -9.20
C ASN A 95 -7.08 21.99 -10.57
N PRO A 96 -6.91 21.11 -11.56
CA PRO A 96 -7.67 21.21 -12.80
C PRO A 96 -9.18 21.06 -12.50
N VAL A 97 -10.02 21.59 -13.39
CA VAL A 97 -11.49 21.50 -13.25
C VAL A 97 -11.95 20.04 -13.20
N ARG A 98 -11.29 19.17 -13.98
CA ARG A 98 -11.51 17.73 -13.99
C ARG A 98 -10.17 17.02 -13.84
N SER A 99 -10.09 16.12 -12.87
CA SER A 99 -8.93 15.26 -12.65
C SER A 99 -8.85 14.18 -13.71
N VAL A 100 -7.63 13.73 -14.03
CA VAL A 100 -7.43 12.46 -14.72
C VAL A 100 -7.99 11.31 -13.88
N THR A 101 -8.44 10.25 -14.54
CA THR A 101 -8.93 9.03 -13.87
C THR A 101 -7.99 7.89 -14.18
N TRP A 102 -7.61 7.10 -13.19
CA TRP A 102 -6.71 5.95 -13.37
C TRP A 102 -7.08 4.83 -12.41
N GLU A 103 -6.53 3.65 -12.68
CA GLU A 103 -6.64 2.46 -11.83
C GLU A 103 -5.44 1.52 -12.04
N PRO A 104 -5.00 0.76 -11.03
CA PRO A 104 -3.89 -0.17 -11.19
C PRO A 104 -4.30 -1.40 -11.98
N TYR A 105 -3.53 -1.77 -13.00
CA TYR A 105 -3.65 -3.06 -13.70
C TYR A 105 -2.58 -4.05 -13.25
N GLN A 106 -1.39 -3.54 -12.92
CA GLN A 106 -0.22 -4.33 -12.56
C GLN A 106 0.45 -3.77 -11.30
N LEU A 107 1.01 -4.67 -10.51
CA LEU A 107 1.69 -4.38 -9.26
C LEU A 107 2.90 -5.30 -9.10
N TRP A 108 4.04 -4.70 -8.74
CA TRP A 108 5.24 -5.41 -8.31
C TRP A 108 5.61 -4.98 -6.90
N THR A 109 6.07 -5.90 -6.05
CA THR A 109 6.48 -5.57 -4.67
C THR A 109 7.74 -6.32 -4.28
N SER A 110 8.60 -5.67 -3.50
CA SER A 110 9.72 -6.35 -2.83
C SER A 110 9.19 -7.42 -1.88
N CYS A 111 9.98 -8.45 -1.58
CA CYS A 111 9.61 -9.49 -0.62
C CYS A 111 9.32 -8.88 0.75
N ASP A 112 10.11 -7.88 1.18
CA ASP A 112 9.93 -7.16 2.44
C ASP A 112 8.82 -6.08 2.44
N GLY A 113 8.18 -5.83 1.29
CA GLY A 113 7.14 -4.81 1.13
C GLY A 113 7.60 -3.37 1.38
N THR A 114 8.90 -3.09 1.35
CA THR A 114 9.39 -1.71 1.57
C THR A 114 9.27 -0.84 0.32
N ILE A 115 9.28 -1.45 -0.87
CA ILE A 115 9.02 -0.79 -2.15
C ILE A 115 7.98 -1.58 -2.93
N ALA A 116 7.08 -0.87 -3.58
CA ALA A 116 6.14 -1.43 -4.54
C ALA A 116 6.01 -0.53 -5.77
N VAL A 117 5.52 -1.07 -6.88
CA VAL A 117 5.37 -0.37 -8.16
C VAL A 117 4.01 -0.70 -8.72
N THR A 118 3.19 0.32 -9.00
CA THR A 118 1.91 0.16 -9.70
C THR A 118 2.00 0.70 -11.12
N ARG A 119 1.30 0.05 -12.05
CA ARG A 119 1.14 0.50 -13.43
C ARG A 119 -0.30 0.28 -13.88
N GLY A 120 -0.83 1.20 -14.67
CA GLY A 120 -2.16 1.09 -15.23
C GLY A 120 -2.48 2.23 -16.21
N PRO A 121 -3.71 2.29 -16.73
CA PRO A 121 -4.11 3.35 -17.64
C PRO A 121 -4.46 4.62 -16.85
N TRP A 122 -4.37 5.75 -17.54
CA TRP A 122 -5.10 6.94 -17.16
C TRP A 122 -5.94 7.45 -18.34
N THR A 123 -7.02 8.14 -18.02
CA THR A 123 -7.92 8.82 -18.97
C THR A 123 -8.05 10.29 -18.57
N GLY A 124 -7.78 11.18 -19.52
CA GLY A 124 -7.89 12.63 -19.39
C GLY A 124 -9.31 13.13 -19.58
N ALA A 125 -9.56 14.35 -19.13
CA ALA A 125 -10.86 14.99 -19.26
C ALA A 125 -11.28 15.29 -20.71
N ASP A 126 -10.30 15.36 -21.61
CA ASP A 126 -10.42 15.54 -23.06
C ASP A 126 -10.55 14.20 -23.82
N GLY A 127 -10.59 13.07 -23.11
CA GLY A 127 -10.63 11.74 -23.71
C GLY A 127 -9.26 11.21 -24.14
N SER A 128 -8.18 11.96 -23.92
CA SER A 128 -6.82 11.43 -24.07
C SER A 128 -6.63 10.23 -23.12
N VAL A 129 -5.83 9.27 -23.56
CA VAL A 129 -5.51 8.08 -22.78
C VAL A 129 -4.01 7.93 -22.68
N GLY A 130 -3.57 7.22 -21.66
CA GLY A 130 -2.17 6.94 -21.47
C GLY A 130 -1.95 5.85 -20.44
N TYR A 131 -0.71 5.73 -20.00
CA TYR A 131 -0.33 4.87 -18.89
C TYR A 131 0.36 5.68 -17.80
N PHE A 132 0.30 5.18 -16.57
CA PHE A 132 1.07 5.69 -15.44
C PHE A 132 1.98 4.60 -14.88
N THR A 133 2.99 5.02 -14.12
CA THR A 133 3.77 4.17 -13.24
C THR A 133 4.09 4.95 -11.98
N THR A 134 3.75 4.36 -10.83
CA THR A 134 3.97 4.96 -9.51
C THR A 134 4.85 4.03 -8.69
N ILE A 135 5.96 4.56 -8.16
CA ILE A 135 6.85 3.87 -7.24
C ILE A 135 6.47 4.26 -5.82
N TRP A 136 6.04 3.29 -5.04
CA TRP A 136 5.61 3.42 -3.65
C TRP A 136 6.71 3.00 -2.68
N GLN A 137 6.86 3.77 -1.61
CA GLN A 137 7.75 3.48 -0.50
C GLN A 137 6.92 3.38 0.78
N ARG A 138 7.09 2.29 1.51
CA ARG A 138 6.50 2.12 2.84
C ARG A 138 7.22 3.02 3.84
N GLN A 139 6.45 3.81 4.56
CA GLN A 139 6.89 4.80 5.52
C GLN A 139 6.99 4.22 6.94
N LYS A 140 7.56 4.99 7.86
CA LYS A 140 7.73 4.60 9.28
C LYS A 140 6.44 4.28 10.01
N ASP A 141 5.33 4.84 9.55
CA ASP A 141 3.98 4.64 10.08
C ASP A 141 3.21 3.53 9.33
N ASP A 142 3.91 2.69 8.57
CA ASP A 142 3.36 1.63 7.71
C ASP A 142 2.47 2.11 6.55
N THR A 143 2.34 3.43 6.34
CA THR A 143 1.64 3.97 5.17
C THR A 143 2.52 3.92 3.92
N TYR A 144 1.93 3.80 2.74
CA TYR A 144 2.67 3.97 1.49
C TYR A 144 2.57 5.41 1.00
N ARG A 145 3.72 5.96 0.61
CA ARG A 145 3.83 7.24 -0.09
C ARG A 145 4.61 7.03 -1.38
N TRP A 146 4.18 7.67 -2.45
CA TRP A 146 4.90 7.56 -3.71
C TRP A 146 6.16 8.41 -3.67
N VAL A 147 7.26 7.87 -4.22
CA VAL A 147 8.58 8.52 -4.31
C VAL A 147 8.90 8.92 -5.75
N LEU A 148 8.29 8.27 -6.73
CA LEU A 148 8.33 8.65 -8.13
C LEU A 148 6.96 8.40 -8.77
N ASP A 149 6.46 9.36 -9.53
CA ASP A 149 5.27 9.20 -10.35
C ASP A 149 5.54 9.69 -11.77
N GLN A 150 5.15 8.89 -12.77
CA GLN A 150 5.23 9.28 -14.17
C GLN A 150 4.16 8.63 -15.03
N GLY A 151 4.03 9.13 -16.25
CA GLY A 151 3.22 8.53 -17.29
C GLY A 151 3.48 9.19 -18.64
N ASP A 152 2.89 8.61 -19.67
CA ASP A 152 2.83 9.17 -21.02
C ASP A 152 1.44 8.94 -21.62
N THR A 153 1.14 9.71 -22.67
CA THR A 153 0.00 9.50 -23.56
C THR A 153 0.20 8.26 -24.44
N LEU A 154 -0.91 7.61 -24.80
CA LEU A 154 -0.93 6.47 -25.72
C LEU A 154 -1.90 6.76 -26.86
N ALA A 155 -1.61 6.21 -28.04
CA ALA A 155 -2.52 6.26 -29.18
C ALA A 155 -3.77 5.38 -28.97
N LYS A 156 -3.66 4.35 -28.13
CA LYS A 156 -4.73 3.39 -27.82
C LYS A 156 -4.73 3.09 -26.32
N PRO A 157 -5.91 2.87 -25.69
CA PRO A 157 -5.98 2.53 -24.28
C PRO A 157 -5.33 1.17 -24.00
N LEU A 158 -4.86 0.98 -22.77
CA LEU A 158 -4.40 -0.33 -22.30
C LEU A 158 -5.58 -1.29 -22.18
N THR A 159 -5.36 -2.56 -22.53
CA THR A 159 -6.35 -3.62 -22.35
C THR A 159 -6.53 -3.90 -20.85
N PRO A 160 -7.77 -3.84 -20.31
CA PRO A 160 -8.04 -4.19 -18.92
C PRO A 160 -7.76 -5.67 -18.66
N PRO A 161 -7.07 -6.03 -17.57
CA PRO A 161 -7.03 -7.41 -17.10
C PRO A 161 -8.31 -7.75 -16.33
N ASP A 162 -8.65 -9.04 -16.23
CA ASP A 162 -9.80 -9.50 -15.43
C ASP A 162 -9.62 -9.19 -13.93
N LEU A 163 -8.37 -9.26 -13.46
CA LEU A 163 -7.95 -8.98 -12.10
C LEU A 163 -6.61 -8.23 -12.11
N VAL A 164 -6.38 -7.40 -11.09
CA VAL A 164 -5.08 -6.75 -10.90
C VAL A 164 -3.99 -7.82 -10.77
N GLN A 165 -2.97 -7.71 -11.63
CA GLN A 165 -1.85 -8.65 -11.66
C GLN A 165 -0.82 -8.23 -10.62
N ALA A 166 -0.61 -9.05 -9.59
CA ALA A 166 0.37 -8.79 -8.54
C ALA A 166 1.53 -9.79 -8.62
N ASP A 167 2.76 -9.28 -8.53
CA ASP A 167 3.97 -10.08 -8.56
C ASP A 167 4.91 -9.67 -7.41
N VAL A 168 5.30 -10.64 -6.58
CA VAL A 168 6.13 -10.44 -5.38
C VAL A 168 7.54 -10.93 -5.67
N ALA A 169 8.55 -10.19 -5.22
CA ALA A 169 9.94 -10.64 -5.32
C ALA A 169 10.16 -11.96 -4.58
N ASP A 170 11.06 -12.80 -5.08
CA ASP A 170 11.53 -13.94 -4.29
C ASP A 170 12.28 -13.42 -3.07
N CYS A 171 11.96 -13.97 -1.90
CA CYS A 171 12.62 -13.58 -0.68
C CYS A 171 14.06 -14.09 -0.67
N PRO A 172 15.06 -13.23 -0.41
CA PRO A 172 16.42 -13.70 -0.23
C PRO A 172 16.45 -14.73 0.90
N ALA A 173 17.20 -15.82 0.71
CA ALA A 173 17.35 -16.84 1.73
C ALA A 173 17.75 -16.16 3.05
N ARG A 174 16.87 -16.21 4.04
CA ARG A 174 17.18 -15.74 5.39
C ARG A 174 18.44 -16.50 5.78
N LYS A 175 19.58 -15.82 5.96
CA LYS A 175 20.81 -16.51 6.40
C LYS A 175 20.45 -17.28 7.67
N LEU A 176 20.27 -18.59 7.55
CA LEU A 176 20.04 -19.52 8.65
C LEU A 176 21.33 -19.73 9.47
N GLY A 177 22.08 -18.64 9.70
CA GLY A 177 23.40 -18.63 10.32
C GLY A 177 23.42 -18.07 11.74
N ALA A 178 22.26 -17.87 12.39
CA ALA A 178 22.19 -17.47 13.80
C ALA A 178 21.02 -18.14 14.54
N PHE A 179 20.61 -19.34 14.11
CA PHE A 179 19.58 -20.13 14.79
C PHE A 179 20.16 -20.80 16.05
N GLY A 180 20.44 -19.98 17.05
CA GLY A 180 20.64 -20.38 18.44
C GLY A 180 19.96 -19.42 19.43
N GLY A 181 19.20 -18.43 18.95
CA GLY A 181 18.46 -17.48 19.77
C GLY A 181 16.96 -17.54 19.48
N PRO A 182 16.09 -17.25 20.47
CA PRO A 182 14.67 -17.08 20.23
C PRO A 182 14.45 -16.03 19.12
N PRO A 183 13.36 -16.14 18.32
CA PRO A 183 13.03 -15.14 17.32
C PRO A 183 13.12 -13.76 17.96
N ARG A 184 14.07 -12.93 17.51
CA ARG A 184 14.13 -11.55 17.98
C ARG A 184 12.80 -10.91 17.63
N ASP A 185 12.15 -10.35 18.65
CA ASP A 185 11.06 -9.41 18.49
C ASP A 185 11.62 -8.20 17.73
N ASP A 186 11.60 -8.29 16.40
CA ASP A 186 12.05 -7.24 15.48
C ASP A 186 11.18 -5.99 15.53
N ARG A 187 10.12 -5.99 16.36
CA ARG A 187 9.37 -4.80 16.78
C ARG A 187 10.25 -3.70 17.42
N ARG A 188 11.52 -3.98 17.74
CA ARG A 188 12.48 -2.99 18.28
C ARG A 188 13.53 -2.49 17.29
N GLY A 189 13.52 -2.97 16.05
CA GLY A 189 14.22 -2.28 14.97
C GLY A 189 13.40 -1.07 14.56
N LYS A 190 13.97 0.15 14.59
CA LYS A 190 13.30 1.30 13.95
C LYS A 190 13.19 0.98 12.46
N PHE A 191 11.99 0.62 12.00
CA PHE A 191 11.71 0.52 10.57
C PHE A 191 12.11 1.84 9.92
N ALA A 192 12.98 1.76 8.91
CA ALA A 192 13.40 2.90 8.11
C ALA A 192 12.83 2.71 6.70
N PRO A 193 12.31 3.77 6.06
CA PRO A 193 11.94 3.68 4.66
C PRO A 193 13.14 3.24 3.82
N ALA A 194 12.88 2.42 2.81
CA ALA A 194 13.90 1.94 1.88
C ALA A 194 14.65 3.11 1.22
N PRO A 195 15.97 3.02 0.99
CA PRO A 195 16.74 4.14 0.47
C PRO A 195 16.32 4.52 -0.96
N VAL A 196 16.18 5.83 -1.19
CA VAL A 196 16.01 6.45 -2.50
C VAL A 196 17.21 7.37 -2.73
N ALA A 197 17.74 7.38 -3.94
CA ALA A 197 18.87 8.22 -4.31
C ALA A 197 18.54 9.71 -4.13
N ALA A 198 19.56 10.52 -3.90
CA ALA A 198 19.39 11.94 -3.59
C ALA A 198 18.67 12.71 -4.70
N ASP A 199 18.79 12.31 -5.96
CA ASP A 199 18.07 12.87 -7.11
C ASP A 199 16.60 12.42 -7.20
N GLY A 200 16.21 11.39 -6.45
CA GLY A 200 14.88 10.77 -6.50
C GLY A 200 14.65 9.88 -7.72
N LEU A 201 15.71 9.50 -8.45
CA LEU A 201 15.60 8.77 -9.71
C LEU A 201 16.05 7.31 -9.62
N SER A 202 16.49 6.82 -8.46
CA SER A 202 16.71 5.39 -8.27
C SER A 202 16.49 4.97 -6.82
N GLY A 203 16.27 3.68 -6.61
CA GLY A 203 16.10 3.13 -5.27
C GLY A 203 16.10 1.61 -5.26
N THR A 204 16.20 1.06 -4.06
CA THR A 204 16.13 -0.38 -3.81
C THR A 204 15.32 -0.65 -2.56
N SER A 205 14.61 -1.77 -2.51
CA SER A 205 14.00 -2.26 -1.27
C SER A 205 15.07 -2.55 -0.21
N SER A 206 14.66 -2.57 1.06
CA SER A 206 15.59 -2.74 2.19
C SER A 206 16.22 -4.14 2.20
N ASP A 207 15.49 -5.15 1.71
CA ASP A 207 15.98 -6.52 1.49
C ASP A 207 16.71 -6.73 0.15
N GLY A 208 16.80 -5.70 -0.69
CA GLY A 208 17.44 -5.76 -2.01
C GLY A 208 16.71 -6.61 -3.05
N SER A 209 15.46 -7.01 -2.79
CA SER A 209 14.69 -7.87 -3.69
C SER A 209 13.96 -7.12 -4.82
N LEU A 210 13.88 -5.78 -4.76
CA LEU A 210 13.37 -4.92 -5.83
C LEU A 210 14.31 -3.72 -6.00
N SER A 211 14.70 -3.44 -7.24
CA SER A 211 15.45 -2.22 -7.60
C SER A 211 14.77 -1.49 -8.75
N TRP A 212 14.87 -0.17 -8.76
CA TRP A 212 14.34 0.66 -9.85
C TRP A 212 15.27 1.83 -10.15
N SER A 213 15.25 2.28 -11.41
CA SER A 213 15.98 3.46 -11.87
C SER A 213 15.25 4.14 -13.01
N ALA A 214 15.17 5.46 -12.94
CA ALA A 214 14.70 6.34 -13.99
C ALA A 214 15.88 7.15 -14.56
N ALA A 215 15.89 7.34 -15.87
CA ALA A 215 16.81 8.22 -16.57
C ALA A 215 16.02 9.28 -17.33
N VAL A 216 16.58 10.49 -17.43
CA VAL A 216 16.02 11.61 -18.21
C VAL A 216 17.07 12.02 -19.22
N ALA A 217 16.75 11.92 -20.50
CA ALA A 217 17.64 12.32 -21.59
C ALA A 217 17.61 13.85 -21.81
N PRO A 218 18.58 14.42 -22.54
CA PRO A 218 18.62 15.87 -22.82
C PRO A 218 17.38 16.41 -23.57
N ASP A 219 16.71 15.56 -24.36
CA ASP A 219 15.45 15.87 -25.05
C ASP A 219 14.22 15.72 -24.14
N LYS A 220 14.42 15.39 -22.86
CA LYS A 220 13.41 15.18 -21.82
C LYS A 220 12.59 13.90 -22.01
N SER A 221 12.99 13.02 -22.93
CA SER A 221 12.52 11.63 -22.92
C SER A 221 13.01 10.91 -21.66
N ARG A 222 12.28 9.87 -21.25
CA ARG A 222 12.53 9.19 -19.98
C ARG A 222 12.47 7.69 -20.15
N GLU A 223 13.33 7.00 -19.42
CA GLU A 223 13.30 5.54 -19.29
C GLU A 223 13.17 5.18 -17.82
N LEU A 224 12.36 4.18 -17.50
CA LEU A 224 12.27 3.57 -16.18
C LEU A 224 12.43 2.07 -16.30
N HIS A 225 13.31 1.54 -15.46
CA HIS A 225 13.58 0.12 -15.31
C HIS A 225 13.24 -0.30 -13.89
N VAL A 226 12.57 -1.45 -13.76
CA VAL A 226 12.29 -2.10 -12.48
C VAL A 226 12.66 -3.57 -12.59
N SER A 227 13.41 -4.04 -11.61
CA SER A 227 13.86 -5.42 -11.51
C SER A 227 13.43 -6.04 -10.19
N LEU A 228 13.03 -7.31 -10.24
CA LEU A 228 12.67 -8.13 -9.09
C LEU A 228 13.61 -9.32 -8.95
N LYS A 229 13.83 -9.75 -7.71
CA LYS A 229 14.57 -10.97 -7.39
C LYS A 229 13.80 -12.21 -7.88
N ARG A 230 14.49 -13.04 -8.66
CA ARG A 230 14.06 -14.37 -9.13
C ARG A 230 15.19 -15.37 -8.87
N GLY A 231 15.00 -16.26 -7.90
CA GLY A 231 16.07 -17.09 -7.37
C GLY A 231 17.27 -16.24 -6.94
N GLU A 232 18.43 -16.44 -7.56
CA GLU A 232 19.65 -15.68 -7.24
C GLU A 232 19.83 -14.41 -8.09
N ALA A 233 19.05 -14.21 -9.15
CA ALA A 233 19.23 -13.11 -10.10
C ALA A 233 18.19 -11.99 -9.92
N MET A 234 18.55 -10.77 -10.33
CA MET A 234 17.58 -9.70 -10.57
C MET A 234 17.09 -9.80 -12.00
N LYS A 235 15.77 -9.93 -12.18
CA LYS A 235 15.11 -9.97 -13.49
C LYS A 235 14.35 -8.68 -13.72
N GLU A 236 14.54 -8.05 -14.87
CA GLU A 236 13.73 -6.91 -15.28
C GLU A 236 12.27 -7.35 -15.49
N VAL A 237 11.36 -6.66 -14.82
CA VAL A 237 9.91 -6.94 -14.87
C VAL A 237 9.12 -5.80 -15.48
N LEU A 238 9.71 -4.62 -15.57
CA LEU A 238 9.13 -3.45 -16.20
C LEU A 238 10.24 -2.59 -16.80
N ALA A 239 10.15 -2.37 -18.11
CA ALA A 239 10.81 -1.28 -18.81
C ALA A 239 9.71 -0.36 -19.37
N SER A 240 9.86 0.94 -19.16
CA SER A 240 8.89 1.95 -19.62
C SER A 240 9.60 3.15 -20.20
N SER A 241 9.16 3.60 -21.37
CA SER A 241 9.68 4.81 -22.00
C SER A 241 8.60 5.87 -22.16
N VAL A 242 8.96 7.11 -21.88
CA VAL A 242 8.15 8.29 -22.17
C VAL A 242 8.84 9.06 -23.28
N ALA A 243 8.09 9.37 -24.34
CA ALA A 243 8.60 10.18 -25.43
C ALA A 243 8.96 11.60 -24.96
N ALA A 244 9.85 12.26 -25.71
CA ALA A 244 10.11 13.68 -25.54
C ALA A 244 8.81 14.49 -25.68
N PRO A 245 8.60 15.55 -24.87
CA PRO A 245 7.46 16.45 -25.04
C PRO A 245 7.43 17.03 -26.45
N ARG A 246 6.23 17.15 -27.02
CA ARG A 246 6.00 17.80 -28.33
C ARG A 246 6.01 19.32 -28.23
#